data_AF-A0A2E5ANX1-F1
#
_entry.id   AF-A0A2E5ANX1-F1
#
_cell.length_a   1.000
_cell.length_b   1.000
_cell.length_c   1.000
_cell.angle_alpha   90.00
_cell.angle_beta   90.00
_cell.angle_gamma   90.00
#
_symmetry.space_group_name_H-M   'P 1'
#
loop_
_entity.id
_entity.type
_entity.pdbx_description
1 polymer ?
#
loop_
_entity_poly.entity_id
_entity_poly.type
_entity_poly.pdbx_seq_one_letter_code
_entity_poly.pdbx_strand_id
1 'polypeptide(L)'
;MDEIGDNREELDEELERFITLLNQLLPHYHSLLKKDELDNDEKTRLGEIEHYLIGVNSKIMEIKGKLEQDVFGRSIDRYYKLKDLAYGGDPHSKLKLEKIRDELTKSLKAGELINFN
;
A
#
# COMPACT_ATOMS: atom_id res chain seq x y z
N MET A 1 7.62 -17.52 -13.96
CA MET A 1 8.01 -16.25 -13.30
C MET A 1 7.00 -16.06 -12.18
N ASP A 2 7.29 -16.61 -11.01
CA ASP A 2 6.47 -16.56 -9.79
C ASP A 2 7.23 -15.87 -8.65
N GLU A 3 8.06 -14.85 -8.95
CA GLU A 3 8.82 -14.08 -7.94
C GLU A 3 7.93 -13.18 -7.07
N ILE A 4 6.61 -13.14 -7.35
CA ILE A 4 5.67 -12.17 -6.75
C ILE A 4 4.84 -12.79 -5.62
N GLY A 5 4.67 -14.12 -5.60
CA GLY A 5 3.99 -14.82 -4.51
C GLY A 5 4.76 -14.70 -3.18
N ASP A 6 6.07 -14.93 -3.23
CA ASP A 6 6.97 -14.86 -2.06
C ASP A 6 7.09 -13.44 -1.49
N ASN A 7 7.08 -12.40 -2.35
CA ASN A 7 7.19 -11.01 -1.89
C ASN A 7 6.00 -10.56 -1.04
N ARG A 8 4.81 -11.14 -1.21
CA ARG A 8 3.62 -10.69 -0.49
C ARG A 8 3.64 -11.09 0.97
N GLU A 9 4.08 -12.31 1.26
CA GLU A 9 4.20 -12.81 2.63
C GLU A 9 5.28 -12.04 3.39
N GLU A 10 6.42 -11.75 2.75
CA GLU A 10 7.47 -10.91 3.33
C GLU A 10 6.99 -9.47 3.64
N LEU A 11 6.20 -8.87 2.74
CA LEU A 11 5.61 -7.54 2.95
C LEU A 11 4.59 -7.54 4.10
N ASP A 12 3.74 -8.57 4.18
CA ASP A 12 2.75 -8.72 5.24
C ASP A 12 3.45 -8.90 6.61
N GLU A 13 4.51 -9.70 6.69
CA GLU A 13 5.32 -9.82 7.91
C GLU A 13 6.01 -8.49 8.28
N GLU A 14 6.50 -7.73 7.30
CA GLU A 14 7.14 -6.43 7.56
C GLU A 14 6.14 -5.42 8.14
N LEU A 15 4.90 -5.40 7.60
CA LEU A 15 3.81 -4.60 8.13
C LEU A 15 3.43 -5.00 9.57
N GLU A 16 3.35 -6.29 9.88
CA GLU A 16 3.08 -6.76 11.24
C GLU A 16 4.18 -6.35 12.23
N ARG A 17 5.45 -6.42 11.81
CA ARG A 17 6.58 -5.91 12.61
C ARG A 17 6.44 -4.41 12.87
N PHE A 18 6.05 -3.61 11.89
CA PHE A 18 5.80 -2.18 12.09
C PHE A 18 4.63 -1.92 13.03
N ILE A 19 3.51 -2.63 12.87
CA ILE A 19 2.35 -2.48 13.77
C ILE A 19 2.75 -2.77 15.22
N THR A 20 3.53 -3.83 15.44
CA THR A 20 4.00 -4.21 16.77
C THR A 20 4.89 -3.11 17.38
N LEU A 21 5.83 -2.58 16.61
CA LEU A 21 6.72 -1.51 17.05
C LEU A 21 5.96 -0.21 17.32
N LEU A 22 5.03 0.18 16.43
CA LEU A 22 4.18 1.35 16.61
C LEU A 22 3.31 1.24 17.87
N ASN A 23 2.74 0.08 18.15
CA ASN A 23 1.95 -0.15 19.36
C ASN A 23 2.77 0.02 20.64
N GLN A 24 4.08 -0.21 20.60
CA GLN A 24 4.99 0.03 21.72
C GLN A 24 5.43 1.50 21.78
N LEU A 25 5.74 2.13 20.64
CA LEU A 25 6.32 3.47 20.55
C LEU A 25 5.30 4.60 20.73
N LEU A 26 4.09 4.47 20.18
CA LEU A 26 3.06 5.52 20.21
C LEU A 26 2.63 5.92 21.63
N PRO A 27 2.45 4.99 22.59
CA PRO A 27 2.16 5.35 23.97
C PRO A 27 3.27 6.20 24.60
N HIS A 28 4.53 5.87 24.33
CA HIS A 28 5.67 6.65 24.83
C HIS A 28 5.74 8.02 24.18
N TYR A 29 5.56 8.10 22.87
CA TYR A 29 5.47 9.37 22.13
C TYR A 29 4.39 10.28 22.73
N HIS A 30 3.18 9.75 22.92
CA HIS A 30 2.06 10.49 23.49
C HIS A 30 2.31 10.94 24.93
N SER A 31 2.99 10.10 25.72
CA SER A 31 3.35 10.46 27.11
C SER A 31 4.36 11.61 27.17
N LEU A 32 5.32 11.65 26.24
CA LEU A 32 6.32 12.72 26.15
C LEU A 32 5.70 14.01 25.62
N LEU A 33 4.84 13.94 24.60
CA LEU A 33 4.13 15.11 24.05
C LEU A 33 3.22 15.82 25.05
N LYS A 34 2.72 15.10 26.06
CA LYS A 34 1.82 15.66 27.08
C LYS A 34 2.53 16.41 28.20
N LYS A 35 3.86 16.33 28.28
CA LYS A 35 4.62 17.03 29.33
C LYS A 35 4.82 18.48 28.96
N ASP A 36 4.55 19.38 29.90
CA ASP A 36 4.75 20.83 29.71
C ASP A 36 6.24 21.20 29.65
N GLU A 37 7.09 20.46 30.37
CA GLU A 37 8.55 20.59 30.32
C GLU A 37 9.19 19.21 30.13
N LEU A 38 10.10 19.13 29.16
CA LEU A 38 10.91 17.95 28.85
C LEU A 38 12.37 18.25 29.22
N ASP A 39 13.02 17.28 29.86
CA ASP A 39 14.47 17.35 30.04
C ASP A 39 15.23 17.11 28.72
N ASN A 40 16.55 17.27 28.72
CA ASN A 40 17.35 17.11 27.50
C ASN A 40 17.40 15.66 26.98
N ASP A 41 17.31 14.66 27.87
CA ASP A 41 17.30 13.26 27.49
C ASP A 41 15.94 12.90 26.86
N GLU A 42 14.86 13.43 27.42
CA GLU A 42 13.49 13.28 26.92
C GLU A 42 13.30 13.98 25.58
N LYS A 43 13.88 15.16 25.37
CA LYS A 43 13.89 15.84 24.06
C LYS A 43 14.64 15.03 23.01
N THR A 44 15.80 14.50 23.37
CA THR A 44 16.58 13.61 22.48
C THR A 44 15.73 12.41 22.08
N ARG A 45 15.13 11.75 23.07
CA ARG A 45 14.29 10.57 22.84
C ARG A 45 13.03 10.87 22.04
N LEU A 46 12.40 12.03 22.24
CA LEU A 46 11.28 12.48 21.43
C LEU A 46 11.70 12.63 19.95
N GLY A 47 12.83 13.27 19.69
CA GLY A 47 13.37 13.42 18.34
C GLY A 47 13.72 12.09 17.67
N GLU A 48 14.27 11.13 18.41
CA GLU A 48 14.53 9.77 17.92
C GLU A 48 13.23 9.05 17.53
N ILE A 49 12.20 9.17 18.37
CA ILE A 49 10.88 8.57 18.09
C ILE A 49 10.27 9.20 16.84
N GLU A 50 10.32 10.54 16.71
CA GLU A 50 9.79 11.23 15.53
C GLU A 50 10.53 10.84 14.25
N HIS A 51 11.86 10.78 14.29
CA HIS A 51 12.66 10.34 13.16
C HIS A 51 12.30 8.91 12.73
N TYR A 52 12.14 8.02 13.70
CA TYR A 52 11.71 6.65 13.44
C TYR A 52 10.31 6.59 12.80
N LEU A 53 9.34 7.33 13.34
CA LEU A 53 7.97 7.38 12.80
C LEU A 53 7.93 7.88 11.35
N ILE A 54 8.75 8.89 11.00
CA ILE A 54 8.89 9.37 9.62
C ILE A 54 9.44 8.26 8.70
N GLY A 55 10.43 7.51 9.18
CA GLY A 55 11.00 6.37 8.46
C GLY A 55 9.97 5.27 8.19
N VAL A 56 9.21 4.89 9.22
CA VAL A 56 8.13 3.88 9.10
C VAL A 56 7.06 4.35 8.12
N ASN A 57 6.62 5.61 8.18
CA ASN A 57 5.63 6.14 7.25
C ASN A 57 6.11 6.10 5.79
N SER A 58 7.39 6.47 5.56
CA SER A 58 8.00 6.39 4.24
C SER A 58 8.03 4.96 3.71
N LYS A 59 8.34 3.98 4.58
CA LYS A 59 8.35 2.57 4.21
C LYS A 59 6.96 2.02 3.91
N ILE A 60 5.96 2.40 4.70
CA ILE A 60 4.55 2.04 4.44
C ILE A 60 4.10 2.59 3.09
N MET A 61 4.48 3.82 2.73
CA MET A 61 4.17 4.38 1.42
C MET A 61 4.82 3.60 0.27
N GLU A 62 6.07 3.17 0.43
CA GLU A 62 6.77 2.34 -0.55
C GLU A 62 6.06 0.98 -0.76
N ILE A 63 5.70 0.31 0.33
CA ILE A 63 4.98 -0.96 0.31
C ILE A 63 3.62 -0.80 -0.37
N LYS A 64 2.88 0.26 -0.01
CA LYS A 64 1.60 0.60 -0.61
C LYS A 64 1.73 0.77 -2.13
N GLY A 65 2.72 1.52 -2.59
CA GLY A 65 2.97 1.73 -4.03
C GLY A 65 3.25 0.42 -4.77
N LYS A 66 4.04 -0.48 -4.18
CA LYS A 66 4.30 -1.82 -4.75
C LYS A 66 3.02 -2.66 -4.87
N LEU A 67 2.18 -2.66 -3.83
CA LEU A 67 0.91 -3.38 -3.83
C LEU A 67 -0.08 -2.82 -4.86
N GLU A 68 -0.16 -1.49 -4.99
CA GLU A 68 -0.99 -0.82 -6.00
C GLU A 68 -0.55 -1.17 -7.42
N GLN A 69 0.76 -1.14 -7.68
CA GLN A 69 1.32 -1.52 -8.99
C GLN A 69 1.02 -2.98 -9.34
N ASP A 70 1.14 -3.89 -8.38
CA ASP A 70 0.85 -5.32 -8.57
C ASP A 70 -0.65 -5.58 -8.81
N VAL A 71 -1.54 -4.95 -8.02
CA VAL A 71 -2.99 -5.00 -8.25
C VAL A 71 -3.34 -4.46 -9.64
N PHE A 72 -2.72 -3.37 -10.08
CA PHE A 72 -2.92 -2.84 -11.41
C PHE A 72 -2.45 -3.79 -12.50
N GLY A 73 -1.24 -4.34 -12.39
CA GLY A 73 -0.68 -5.32 -13.34
C GLY A 73 -1.60 -6.53 -13.53
N ARG A 74 -2.09 -7.11 -12.42
CA ARG A 74 -3.08 -8.21 -12.47
C ARG A 74 -4.41 -7.80 -13.09
N SER A 75 -4.87 -6.58 -12.84
CA SER A 75 -6.12 -6.06 -13.40
C SER A 75 -6.05 -5.91 -14.93
N ILE A 76 -4.91 -5.45 -15.44
CA ILE A 76 -4.64 -5.33 -16.87
C ILE A 76 -4.51 -6.71 -17.54
N ASP A 77 -3.75 -7.64 -16.96
CA ASP A 77 -3.64 -9.02 -17.47
C ASP A 77 -5.02 -9.70 -17.54
N ARG A 78 -5.82 -9.55 -16.48
CA ARG A 78 -7.20 -10.06 -16.44
C ARG A 78 -8.10 -9.41 -17.50
N TYR A 79 -7.96 -8.11 -17.72
CA TYR A 79 -8.69 -7.39 -18.76
C TYR A 79 -8.38 -7.97 -20.15
N TYR A 80 -7.10 -8.16 -20.50
CA TYR A 80 -6.71 -8.73 -21.79
C TYR A 80 -7.22 -10.17 -21.97
N LYS A 81 -7.11 -11.02 -20.95
CA LYS A 81 -7.66 -12.39 -21.00
C LYS A 81 -9.17 -12.41 -21.25
N LEU A 82 -9.92 -11.53 -20.57
CA LEU A 82 -11.36 -11.41 -20.79
C LEU A 82 -11.70 -10.82 -22.15
N LYS A 83 -10.87 -9.92 -22.67
CA LYS A 83 -11.03 -9.35 -24.01
C LYS A 83 -10.96 -10.44 -25.07
N ASP A 84 -9.98 -11.33 -24.99
CA ASP A 84 -9.79 -12.43 -25.95
C ASP A 84 -10.97 -13.42 -25.90
N LEU A 85 -11.45 -13.77 -24.71
CA LEU A 85 -12.64 -14.61 -24.52
C LEU A 85 -13.94 -13.96 -25.02
N ALA A 86 -14.09 -12.65 -24.81
CA ALA A 86 -15.24 -11.89 -25.26
C ALA A 86 -15.30 -11.75 -26.80
N TYR A 87 -14.14 -11.60 -27.46
CA TYR A 87 -14.05 -11.65 -28.92
C TYR A 87 -14.34 -13.05 -29.47
N GLY A 88 -14.07 -14.10 -28.69
CA GLY A 88 -14.49 -15.48 -28.98
C GLY A 88 -16.00 -15.75 -28.87
N GLY A 89 -16.80 -14.76 -28.46
CA GLY A 89 -18.26 -14.82 -28.49
C GLY A 89 -18.95 -15.15 -27.15
N ASP A 90 -18.20 -15.31 -26.06
CA ASP A 90 -18.79 -15.59 -24.73
C ASP A 90 -19.54 -14.35 -24.16
N PRO A 91 -20.88 -14.40 -24.01
CA PRO A 91 -21.65 -13.28 -23.48
C PRO A 91 -21.31 -12.93 -22.03
N HIS A 92 -20.90 -13.91 -21.23
CA HIS A 92 -20.58 -13.69 -19.82
C HIS A 92 -19.25 -12.93 -19.65
N SER A 93 -18.28 -13.21 -20.52
CA SER A 93 -17.01 -12.48 -20.59
C SER A 93 -17.18 -11.05 -21.07
N LYS A 94 -18.11 -10.78 -22.01
CA LYS A 94 -18.44 -9.40 -22.43
C LYS A 94 -18.94 -8.54 -21.27
N LEU A 95 -19.87 -9.04 -20.47
CA LEU A 95 -20.40 -8.30 -19.32
C LEU A 95 -19.32 -8.02 -18.25
N LYS A 96 -18.42 -9.00 -18.01
CA LYS A 96 -17.29 -8.83 -17.09
C LYS A 96 -16.25 -7.84 -17.61
N LEU A 97 -16.01 -7.83 -18.92
CA LEU A 97 -15.10 -6.89 -19.58
C LEU A 97 -15.58 -5.44 -19.42
N GLU A 98 -16.87 -5.19 -19.66
CA GLU A 98 -17.48 -3.87 -19.49
C GLU A 98 -17.35 -3.36 -18.05
N LYS A 99 -17.60 -4.22 -17.04
CA LYS A 99 -17.43 -3.85 -15.63
C LYS A 99 -15.98 -3.46 -15.28
N ILE A 100 -15.00 -4.26 -15.73
CA ILE A 100 -13.59 -3.97 -15.49
C ILE A 100 -13.16 -2.68 -16.21
N ARG A 101 -13.66 -2.43 -17.41
CA ARG A 101 -13.41 -1.17 -18.14
C ARG A 101 -13.94 0.02 -17.35
N ASP A 102 -15.14 -0.07 -16.81
CA ASP A 102 -15.76 1.02 -16.06
C ASP A 102 -15.03 1.27 -14.72
N GLU A 103 -14.57 0.20 -14.04
CA GLU A 103 -13.73 0.28 -12.83
C GLU A 103 -12.37 0.93 -13.12
N LEU A 104 -11.66 0.48 -14.16
CA LEU A 104 -10.39 1.07 -14.59
C LEU A 104 -10.56 2.56 -14.96
N THR A 105 -11.64 2.90 -15.65
CA THR A 105 -11.95 4.29 -16.03
C THR A 105 -12.21 5.16 -14.81
N LYS A 106 -12.86 4.62 -13.77
CA LYS A 106 -13.07 5.33 -12.50
C LYS A 106 -11.76 5.56 -11.76
N SER A 107 -10.92 4.53 -11.60
CA SER A 107 -9.63 4.67 -10.92
C SER A 107 -8.67 5.60 -11.67
N LEU A 108 -8.70 5.63 -13.01
CA LEU A 108 -7.94 6.60 -13.81
C LEU A 108 -8.41 8.05 -13.56
N LYS A 109 -9.73 8.27 -13.47
CA LYS A 109 -10.30 9.60 -13.18
C LYS A 109 -10.07 10.06 -11.74
N ALA A 110 -10.03 9.13 -10.80
CA ALA A 110 -9.77 9.41 -9.39
C ALA A 110 -8.30 9.75 -9.08
N GLY A 111 -7.39 9.56 -10.06
CA GLY A 111 -5.95 9.75 -9.85
C GLY A 111 -5.30 8.62 -9.04
N GLU A 112 -6.04 7.56 -8.70
CA GLU A 112 -5.58 6.38 -7.97
C GLU A 112 -4.60 5.52 -8.80
N LEU A 113 -4.56 5.75 -10.11
CA LEU A 113 -3.72 5.03 -11.07
C LEU A 113 -2.52 5.84 -11.59
N ILE A 114 -2.16 6.95 -10.95
CA ILE A 114 -0.99 7.72 -11.37
C ILE A 114 0.27 7.13 -10.74
N ASN A 115 1.02 6.38 -11.53
CA ASN A 115 2.48 6.50 -11.48
C ASN A 115 3.01 6.62 -12.92
N PHE A 116 3.26 7.86 -13.35
CA PHE A 116 4.14 8.11 -14.49
C PHE A 116 5.57 7.96 -13.96
N ASN A 117 6.23 6.86 -14.35
CA ASN A 117 7.68 6.59 -14.35
C ASN A 117 8.56 7.38 -13.36
#